data_AF-A0A0J6VHV8-F1
#
_entry.id   AF-A0A0J6VHV8-F1
#
_cell.length_a   1.000
_cell.length_b   1.000
_cell.length_c   1.000
_cell.angle_alpha   90.00
_cell.angle_beta   90.00
_cell.angle_gamma   90.00
#
_symmetry.space_group_name_H-M   'P 1'
#
loop_
_entity.id
_entity.type
_entity.pdbx_description
1 polymer ?
#
loop_
_entity_poly.entity_id
_entity_poly.type
_entity_poly.pdbx_seq_one_letter_code
_entity_poly.pdbx_strand_id
1 'polypeptide(L)'
;MIIGLLKRMKFVYCELTHPTVQEGSANVGRPRTPLLSTERIAEAALELVISTGGFTIAGLARKLRVQPSSLYNHVSGRDDVVELLRERAMSDVELPLDDPARPWRDVVADIARSYRRSFARYPQLIPLLTEYAVNSPQAITMYNALAATLTRAGFDPADTLRSITLVDSYVLGSALDVAAPDQPWRHRAEVGPELAAALETGSPKPQRADDAFEFGLAVLLRGLG
;
A
#
# COMPACT_ATOMS: atom_id res chain seq x y z
N MET A 1 -59.96 10.16 18.19
CA MET A 1 -61.39 10.26 18.59
C MET A 1 -61.63 9.11 19.58
N ILE A 2 -62.01 9.21 20.84
CA ILE A 2 -62.49 10.27 21.74
C ILE A 2 -62.60 9.55 23.12
N ILE A 3 -62.20 10.20 24.23
CA ILE A 3 -62.73 10.06 25.62
C ILE A 3 -62.58 8.69 26.34
N GLY A 4 -62.15 8.54 27.59
CA GLY A 4 -61.94 9.47 28.69
C GLY A 4 -62.42 8.87 30.03
N LEU A 5 -61.64 9.13 31.07
CA LEU A 5 -62.04 9.42 32.47
C LEU A 5 -62.71 8.31 33.32
N LEU A 6 -62.05 7.82 34.39
CA LEU A 6 -61.86 8.42 35.74
C LEU A 6 -62.98 8.08 36.75
N LYS A 7 -62.61 7.38 37.83
CA LYS A 7 -62.98 7.64 39.24
C LYS A 7 -62.10 6.71 40.12
N ARG A 8 -61.06 7.23 40.79
CA ARG A 8 -61.03 7.86 42.14
C ARG A 8 -61.19 6.82 43.27
N MET A 9 -60.20 6.55 44.16
CA MET A 9 -59.53 7.37 45.21
C MET A 9 -59.95 6.77 46.58
N LYS A 10 -59.07 6.23 47.45
CA LYS A 10 -58.29 6.91 48.52
C LYS A 10 -57.49 5.84 49.32
N PHE A 11 -56.18 6.02 49.57
CA PHE A 11 -55.54 6.48 50.84
C PHE A 11 -55.74 5.50 52.03
N VAL A 12 -54.75 5.04 52.81
CA VAL A 12 -53.67 5.76 53.55
C VAL A 12 -52.49 4.80 53.87
N TYR A 13 -51.29 5.41 54.00
CA TYR A 13 -49.93 4.93 54.33
C TYR A 13 -49.72 4.21 55.69
N CYS A 14 -48.66 3.39 55.78
CA CYS A 14 -47.71 3.39 56.91
C CYS A 14 -46.30 2.93 56.43
N GLU A 15 -45.29 3.74 56.75
CA GLU A 15 -43.88 3.64 56.34
C GLU A 15 -43.10 2.60 57.14
N LEU A 16 -42.20 1.86 56.49
CA LEU A 16 -40.94 1.39 57.09
C LEU A 16 -39.82 1.50 56.06
N THR A 17 -38.79 2.25 56.44
CA THR A 17 -37.59 2.59 55.68
C THR A 17 -36.52 1.50 55.82
N HIS A 18 -36.04 0.96 54.70
CA HIS A 18 -34.71 0.35 54.60
C HIS A 18 -34.11 0.64 53.21
N PRO A 19 -32.84 1.06 53.11
CA PRO A 19 -32.21 1.46 51.86
C PRO A 19 -31.51 0.26 51.21
N THR A 20 -31.76 0.01 49.92
CA THR A 20 -30.89 -0.85 49.10
C THR A 20 -30.78 -0.29 47.69
N VAL A 21 -29.66 0.42 47.49
CA VAL A 21 -28.79 0.51 46.31
C VAL A 21 -29.47 0.24 44.96
N GLN A 22 -29.67 1.31 44.17
CA GLN A 22 -29.78 1.21 42.73
C GLN A 22 -28.41 0.83 42.16
N GLU A 23 -28.25 -0.40 41.68
CA GLU A 23 -27.16 -0.74 40.78
C GLU A 23 -27.36 0.02 39.47
N GLY A 24 -26.64 1.15 39.36
CA GLY A 24 -26.48 1.85 38.10
C GLY A 24 -25.89 0.87 37.08
N SER A 25 -26.58 0.71 35.96
CA SER A 25 -26.01 0.03 34.79
C SER A 25 -24.74 0.78 34.40
N ALA A 26 -23.59 0.19 34.74
CA ALA A 26 -22.30 0.70 34.36
C ALA A 26 -22.29 0.84 32.84
N ASN A 27 -22.25 2.09 32.39
CA ASN A 27 -21.99 2.47 31.01
C ASN A 27 -20.65 1.84 30.63
N VAL A 28 -20.68 0.70 29.93
CA VAL A 28 -19.48 0.07 29.38
C VAL A 28 -18.91 1.07 28.41
N GLY A 29 -17.91 1.82 28.89
CA GLY A 29 -17.26 2.86 28.13
C GLY A 29 -16.83 2.29 26.78
N ARG A 30 -17.35 2.87 25.70
CA ARG A 30 -16.87 2.62 24.34
C ARG A 30 -15.34 2.63 24.37
N PRO A 31 -14.65 1.59 23.87
CA PRO A 31 -13.19 1.56 23.86
C PRO A 31 -12.66 2.88 23.31
N ARG A 32 -11.70 3.50 24.04
CA ARG A 32 -11.16 4.82 23.72
C ARG A 32 -10.36 4.84 22.40
N THR A 33 -10.10 3.66 21.83
CA THR A 33 -9.50 3.47 20.52
C THR A 33 -10.54 2.79 19.62
N PRO A 34 -10.90 3.38 18.45
CA PRO A 34 -11.72 2.69 17.48
C PRO A 34 -11.11 1.32 17.18
N LEU A 35 -11.91 0.26 17.26
CA LEU A 35 -11.47 -1.11 16.95
C LEU A 35 -10.99 -1.27 15.49
N LEU A 36 -11.34 -0.30 14.64
CA LEU A 36 -11.11 -0.28 13.20
C LEU A 36 -10.57 1.10 12.80
N SER A 37 -9.52 1.10 11.98
CA SER A 37 -8.94 2.28 11.34
C SER A 37 -8.44 1.90 9.95
N THR A 38 -8.18 2.90 9.11
CA THR A 38 -7.60 2.72 7.76
C THR A 38 -6.28 1.97 7.81
N GLU A 39 -5.44 2.24 8.81
CA GLU A 39 -4.14 1.58 9.00
C GLU A 39 -4.32 0.09 9.32
N ARG A 40 -5.26 -0.23 10.23
CA ARG A 40 -5.58 -1.64 10.57
C ARG A 40 -6.19 -2.39 9.38
N ILE A 41 -6.99 -1.71 8.56
CA ILE A 41 -7.56 -2.26 7.33
C ILE A 41 -6.43 -2.58 6.34
N ALA A 42 -5.51 -1.64 6.12
CA ALA A 42 -4.36 -1.81 5.24
C ALA A 42 -3.45 -2.95 5.69
N GLU A 43 -3.12 -3.02 6.98
CA GLU A 43 -2.28 -4.08 7.56
C GLU A 43 -2.92 -5.47 7.39
N ALA A 44 -4.21 -5.60 7.71
CA ALA A 44 -4.90 -6.86 7.54
C ALA A 44 -5.05 -7.27 6.07
N ALA A 45 -5.25 -6.32 5.16
CA ALA A 45 -5.30 -6.57 3.73
C ALA A 45 -3.93 -7.00 3.17
N LEU A 46 -2.85 -6.36 3.63
CA LEU A 46 -1.48 -6.70 3.27
C LEU A 46 -1.15 -8.15 3.68
N GLU A 47 -1.47 -8.52 4.91
CA GLU A 47 -1.29 -9.90 5.38
C GLU A 47 -2.06 -10.93 4.54
N LEU A 48 -3.28 -10.59 4.09
CA LEU A 48 -4.06 -11.47 3.21
C LEU A 48 -3.40 -11.61 1.83
N VAL A 49 -2.89 -10.51 1.26
CA VAL A 49 -2.21 -10.55 -0.04
C VAL A 49 -0.94 -11.40 0.05
N ILE A 50 -0.13 -11.21 1.10
CA ILE A 50 1.10 -11.98 1.31
C ILE A 50 0.80 -13.48 1.49
N SER A 51 -0.26 -13.83 2.22
CA SER A 51 -0.57 -15.23 2.54
C SER A 51 -1.39 -15.97 1.49
N THR A 52 -2.24 -15.26 0.73
CA THR A 52 -3.22 -15.88 -0.18
C THR A 52 -3.20 -15.33 -1.61
N GLY A 53 -2.36 -14.33 -1.88
CA GLY A 53 -2.27 -13.68 -3.20
C GLY A 53 -3.33 -12.59 -3.44
N GLY A 54 -4.25 -12.36 -2.51
CA GLY A 54 -5.24 -11.30 -2.63
C GLY A 54 -6.18 -11.21 -1.43
N PHE A 55 -7.28 -10.47 -1.58
CA PHE A 55 -8.32 -10.38 -0.56
C PHE A 55 -9.71 -10.16 -1.16
N THR A 56 -10.73 -10.47 -0.36
CA THR A 56 -12.12 -10.05 -0.59
C THR A 56 -12.59 -9.21 0.59
N ILE A 57 -13.57 -8.33 0.41
CA ILE A 57 -14.13 -7.52 1.51
C ILE A 57 -14.66 -8.41 2.64
N ALA A 58 -15.35 -9.51 2.31
CA ALA A 58 -15.82 -10.48 3.29
C ALA A 58 -14.66 -11.19 4.01
N GLY A 59 -13.60 -11.57 3.28
CA GLY A 59 -12.40 -12.17 3.85
C GLY A 59 -11.67 -11.22 4.80
N LEU A 60 -11.57 -9.95 4.44
CA LEU A 60 -10.96 -8.89 5.24
C LEU A 60 -11.77 -8.61 6.51
N ALA A 61 -13.10 -8.49 6.41
CA ALA A 61 -13.98 -8.30 7.55
C ALA A 61 -13.85 -9.46 8.56
N ARG A 62 -13.84 -10.70 8.05
CA ARG A 62 -13.62 -11.91 8.87
C ARG A 62 -12.26 -11.90 9.57
N LYS A 63 -11.18 -11.53 8.87
CA LYS A 63 -9.84 -11.41 9.46
C LYS A 63 -9.80 -10.38 10.59
N LEU A 64 -10.47 -9.25 10.40
CA LEU A 64 -10.60 -8.17 11.38
C LEU A 64 -11.65 -8.44 12.47
N ARG A 65 -12.39 -9.55 12.38
CA ARG A 65 -13.49 -9.92 13.30
C ARG A 65 -14.59 -8.85 13.40
N VAL A 66 -14.89 -8.21 12.27
CA VAL A 66 -15.96 -7.20 12.13
C VAL A 66 -16.97 -7.61 11.05
N GLN A 67 -18.10 -6.91 11.00
CA GLN A 67 -19.04 -7.06 9.89
C GLN A 67 -18.53 -6.27 8.66
N PRO A 68 -18.81 -6.72 7.41
CA PRO A 68 -18.45 -5.96 6.20
C PRO A 68 -18.96 -4.52 6.22
N SER A 69 -20.15 -4.28 6.77
CA SER A 69 -20.72 -2.94 6.95
C SER A 69 -19.83 -2.01 7.78
N SER A 70 -19.04 -2.54 8.73
CA SER A 70 -18.10 -1.74 9.52
C SER A 70 -16.93 -1.22 8.68
N LEU A 71 -16.47 -1.99 7.69
CA LEU A 71 -15.43 -1.54 6.76
C LEU A 71 -15.90 -0.36 5.91
N TYR A 72 -17.17 -0.39 5.48
CA TYR A 72 -17.73 0.67 4.63
C TYR A 72 -17.81 2.05 5.29
N ASN A 73 -17.61 2.15 6.61
CA ASN A 73 -17.46 3.45 7.30
C ASN A 73 -16.08 4.09 7.08
N HIS A 74 -15.10 3.33 6.57
CA HIS A 74 -13.73 3.77 6.35
C HIS A 74 -13.30 3.72 4.88
N VAL A 75 -13.89 2.82 4.10
CA VAL A 75 -13.58 2.61 2.68
C VAL A 75 -14.86 2.47 1.88
N SER A 76 -14.92 3.05 0.69
CA SER A 76 -16.10 3.00 -0.19
C SER A 76 -16.22 1.65 -0.91
N GLY A 77 -15.13 0.89 -0.98
CA GLY A 77 -15.07 -0.36 -1.72
C GLY A 77 -13.71 -1.04 -1.65
N ARG A 78 -13.53 -2.03 -2.52
CA ARG A 78 -12.27 -2.77 -2.65
C ARG A 78 -11.14 -1.86 -3.14
N ASP A 79 -11.44 -0.95 -4.06
CA ASP A 79 -10.48 -0.04 -4.69
C ASP A 79 -9.84 0.88 -3.66
N ASP A 80 -10.64 1.43 -2.73
CA ASP A 80 -10.12 2.23 -1.61
C ASP A 80 -9.16 1.43 -0.72
N VAL A 81 -9.41 0.13 -0.49
CA VAL A 81 -8.47 -0.73 0.25
C VAL A 81 -7.18 -0.95 -0.54
N VAL A 82 -7.25 -1.06 -1.87
CA VAL A 82 -6.06 -1.13 -2.72
C VAL A 82 -5.26 0.17 -2.63
N GLU A 83 -5.92 1.33 -2.59
CA GLU A 83 -5.22 2.60 -2.43
C GLU A 83 -4.59 2.73 -1.04
N LEU A 84 -5.20 2.23 0.03
CA LEU A 84 -4.54 2.14 1.35
C LEU A 84 -3.25 1.27 1.30
N LEU A 85 -3.26 0.19 0.52
CA LEU A 85 -2.06 -0.62 0.29
C LEU A 85 -1.02 0.13 -0.55
N ARG A 86 -1.46 0.93 -1.54
CA ARG A 86 -0.58 1.79 -2.34
C ARG A 86 0.10 2.85 -1.46
N GLU A 87 -0.66 3.53 -0.61
CA GLU A 87 -0.13 4.51 0.34
C GLU A 87 0.92 3.86 1.25
N ARG A 88 0.67 2.64 1.73
CA ARG A 88 1.64 1.90 2.53
C ARG A 88 2.90 1.54 1.74
N ALA A 89 2.78 1.14 0.49
CA ALA A 89 3.92 0.84 -0.37
C ALA A 89 4.69 2.12 -0.76
N MET A 90 4.03 3.28 -0.80
CA MET A 90 4.65 4.58 -1.08
C MET A 90 5.23 5.27 0.16
N SER A 91 4.93 4.79 1.38
CA SER A 91 5.21 5.53 2.63
C SER A 91 6.69 5.86 2.87
N ASP A 92 7.59 5.04 2.33
CA ASP A 92 9.03 5.21 2.56
C ASP A 92 9.76 5.58 1.25
N VAL A 93 9.00 6.04 0.24
CA VAL A 93 9.59 6.65 -0.95
C VAL A 93 10.06 8.04 -0.57
N GLU A 94 11.37 8.18 -0.49
CA GLU A 94 12.05 9.44 -0.26
C GLU A 94 12.22 10.20 -1.58
N LEU A 95 11.80 11.46 -1.58
CA LEU A 95 12.05 12.38 -2.69
C LEU A 95 13.26 13.24 -2.35
N PRO A 96 14.22 13.40 -3.28
CA PRO A 96 15.35 14.29 -3.08
C PRO A 96 14.87 15.74 -2.93
N LEU A 97 15.66 16.57 -2.24
CA LEU A 97 15.43 18.01 -2.20
C LEU A 97 15.43 18.57 -3.64
N ASP A 98 14.53 19.50 -3.89
CA ASP A 98 14.45 20.19 -5.18
C ASP A 98 15.65 21.14 -5.32
N ASP A 99 16.67 20.66 -6.03
CA ASP A 99 17.87 21.43 -6.37
C ASP A 99 18.01 21.52 -7.90
N PRO A 100 17.73 22.68 -8.50
CA PRO A 100 17.84 22.89 -9.94
C PRO A 100 19.25 22.70 -10.51
N ALA A 101 20.29 22.77 -9.69
CA ALA A 101 21.68 22.59 -10.14
C ALA A 101 22.07 21.11 -10.27
N ARG A 102 21.28 20.19 -9.70
CA ARG A 102 21.58 18.76 -9.78
C ARG A 102 21.30 18.22 -11.18
N PRO A 103 22.17 17.34 -11.72
CA PRO A 103 21.88 16.62 -12.95
C PRO A 103 20.56 15.86 -12.83
N TRP A 104 19.67 16.02 -13.81
CA TRP A 104 18.33 15.40 -13.77
C TRP A 104 18.41 13.86 -13.62
N ARG A 105 19.44 13.25 -14.21
CA ARG A 105 19.71 11.80 -14.16
C ARG A 105 19.90 11.32 -12.72
N ASP A 106 20.61 12.09 -11.90
CA ASP A 106 20.87 11.74 -10.52
C ASP A 106 19.59 11.82 -9.68
N VAL A 107 18.77 12.85 -9.93
CA VAL A 107 17.47 13.03 -9.26
C VAL A 107 16.52 11.89 -9.60
N VAL A 108 16.39 11.52 -10.88
CA VAL A 108 15.56 10.38 -11.30
C VAL A 108 16.10 9.07 -10.75
N ALA A 109 17.43 8.89 -10.72
CA ALA A 109 18.06 7.69 -10.16
C ALA A 109 17.77 7.54 -8.65
N ASP A 110 17.85 8.62 -7.88
CA ASP A 110 17.56 8.61 -6.45
C ASP A 110 16.10 8.24 -6.17
N ILE A 111 15.16 8.85 -6.92
CA ILE A 111 13.73 8.52 -6.82
C ILE A 111 13.51 7.05 -7.19
N ALA A 112 14.07 6.57 -8.30
CA ALA A 112 13.92 5.20 -8.76
C ALA A 112 14.45 4.18 -7.75
N ARG A 113 15.61 4.44 -7.12
CA ARG A 113 16.18 3.61 -6.06
C ARG A 113 15.25 3.57 -4.84
N SER A 114 14.78 4.72 -4.40
CA SER A 114 13.90 4.82 -3.23
C SER A 114 12.56 4.11 -3.46
N TYR A 115 11.98 4.33 -4.64
CA TYR A 115 10.77 3.67 -5.10
C TYR A 115 10.92 2.15 -5.15
N ARG A 116 11.99 1.64 -5.79
CA ARG A 116 12.30 0.20 -5.82
C ARG A 116 12.45 -0.38 -4.42
N ARG A 117 13.25 0.24 -3.56
CA ARG A 117 13.48 -0.23 -2.17
C ARG A 117 12.16 -0.36 -1.42
N SER A 118 11.27 0.63 -1.58
CA SER A 118 9.98 0.61 -0.88
C SER A 118 9.10 -0.55 -1.34
N PHE A 119 8.96 -0.74 -2.64
CA PHE A 119 8.11 -1.77 -3.24
C PHE A 119 8.69 -3.18 -3.14
N ALA A 120 10.02 -3.32 -3.11
CA ALA A 120 10.72 -4.60 -2.91
C ALA A 120 10.43 -5.25 -1.55
N ARG A 121 9.87 -4.52 -0.58
CA ARG A 121 9.40 -5.08 0.70
C ARG A 121 8.05 -5.77 0.59
N TYR A 122 7.28 -5.43 -0.43
CA TYR A 122 5.94 -5.96 -0.66
C TYR A 122 5.74 -6.36 -2.13
N PRO A 123 6.63 -7.19 -2.73
CA PRO A 123 6.59 -7.49 -4.16
C PRO A 123 5.28 -8.16 -4.59
N GLN A 124 4.59 -8.84 -3.67
CA GLN A 124 3.28 -9.47 -3.92
C GLN A 124 2.15 -8.44 -4.12
N LEU A 125 2.33 -7.20 -3.68
CA LEU A 125 1.36 -6.13 -3.95
C LEU A 125 1.42 -5.65 -5.40
N ILE A 126 2.57 -5.78 -6.08
CA ILE A 126 2.80 -5.14 -7.38
C ILE A 126 1.72 -5.53 -8.41
N PRO A 127 1.42 -6.81 -8.65
CA PRO A 127 0.38 -7.19 -9.62
C PRO A 127 -0.98 -6.58 -9.27
N LEU A 128 -1.36 -6.63 -7.99
CA LEU A 128 -2.61 -6.06 -7.50
C LEU A 128 -2.67 -4.54 -7.72
N LEU A 129 -1.59 -3.81 -7.43
CA LEU A 129 -1.56 -2.35 -7.55
C LEU A 129 -1.62 -1.88 -9.00
N THR A 130 -1.09 -2.67 -9.95
CA THR A 130 -1.09 -2.34 -11.39
C THR A 130 -2.44 -2.55 -12.08
N GLU A 131 -3.40 -3.23 -11.42
CA GLU A 131 -4.77 -3.39 -11.92
C GLU A 131 -5.64 -2.13 -11.70
N TYR A 132 -5.19 -1.19 -10.87
CA TYR A 132 -5.96 -0.04 -10.41
C TYR A 132 -5.31 1.28 -10.79
N ALA A 133 -6.15 2.27 -11.10
CA ALA A 133 -5.71 3.64 -11.31
C ALA A 133 -5.04 4.20 -10.05
N VAL A 134 -3.98 4.98 -10.23
CA VAL A 134 -3.23 5.60 -9.13
C VAL A 134 -3.99 6.81 -8.60
N ASN A 135 -4.44 6.75 -7.34
CA ASN A 135 -5.10 7.88 -6.66
C ASN A 135 -4.41 8.30 -5.34
N SER A 136 -3.41 7.53 -4.87
CA SER A 136 -2.60 7.86 -3.70
C SER A 136 -1.92 9.25 -3.84
N PRO A 137 -2.13 10.17 -2.88
CA PRO A 137 -1.47 11.47 -2.86
C PRO A 137 0.06 11.37 -2.92
N GLN A 138 0.66 10.42 -2.21
CA GLN A 138 2.10 10.20 -2.15
C GLN A 138 2.65 9.77 -3.52
N ALA A 139 1.95 8.88 -4.22
CA ALA A 139 2.30 8.46 -5.57
C ALA A 139 2.26 9.66 -6.54
N ILE A 140 1.18 10.46 -6.47
CA ILE A 140 1.03 11.67 -7.30
C ILE A 140 2.14 12.68 -7.00
N THR A 141 2.54 12.87 -5.74
CA THR A 141 3.68 13.73 -5.38
C THR A 141 4.99 13.25 -6.01
N MET A 142 5.27 11.94 -5.99
CA MET A 142 6.45 11.37 -6.66
C MET A 142 6.41 11.60 -8.18
N TYR A 143 5.27 11.34 -8.83
CA TYR A 143 5.14 11.57 -10.28
C TYR A 143 5.26 13.05 -10.65
N ASN A 144 4.76 13.96 -9.81
CA ASN A 144 4.96 15.40 -9.98
C ASN A 144 6.44 15.77 -9.90
N ALA A 145 7.21 15.18 -8.96
CA ALA A 145 8.64 15.43 -8.83
C ALA A 145 9.43 14.93 -10.06
N LEU A 146 9.08 13.75 -10.59
CA LEU A 146 9.66 13.23 -11.83
C LEU A 146 9.32 14.13 -13.03
N ALA A 147 8.05 14.53 -13.17
CA ALA A 147 7.60 15.39 -14.25
C ALA A 147 8.30 16.76 -14.23
N ALA A 148 8.41 17.39 -13.06
CA ALA A 148 9.13 18.65 -12.89
C ALA A 148 10.61 18.51 -13.25
N THR A 149 11.25 17.42 -12.82
CA THR A 149 12.66 17.14 -13.10
C THR A 149 12.92 16.98 -14.59
N LEU A 150 12.11 16.18 -15.28
CA LEU A 150 12.24 15.94 -16.72
C LEU A 150 11.90 17.18 -17.56
N THR A 151 10.87 17.94 -17.15
CA THR A 151 10.53 19.21 -17.81
C THR A 151 11.69 20.20 -17.77
N ARG A 152 12.37 20.33 -16.62
CA ARG A 152 13.58 21.19 -16.51
C ARG A 152 14.75 20.69 -17.35
N ALA A 153 14.84 19.38 -17.58
CA ALA A 153 15.83 18.78 -18.45
C ALA A 153 15.53 18.98 -19.96
N GLY A 154 14.39 19.61 -20.30
CA GLY A 154 14.02 19.93 -21.67
C GLY A 154 13.16 18.88 -22.36
N PHE A 155 12.64 17.89 -21.63
CA PHE A 155 11.70 16.91 -22.17
C PHE A 155 10.37 17.59 -22.47
N ASP A 156 9.77 17.27 -23.61
CA ASP A 156 8.41 17.70 -23.90
C ASP A 156 7.39 16.91 -23.06
N PRO A 157 6.10 17.32 -23.01
CA PRO A 157 5.10 16.63 -22.19
C PRO A 157 4.89 15.16 -22.56
N ALA A 158 5.02 14.81 -23.85
CA ALA A 158 4.83 13.44 -24.31
C ALA A 158 6.02 12.55 -23.91
N ASP A 159 7.24 13.05 -24.07
CA ASP A 159 8.47 12.37 -23.62
C ASP A 159 8.57 12.30 -22.10
N THR A 160 8.07 13.31 -21.38
CA THR A 160 7.97 13.27 -19.92
C THR A 160 7.09 12.10 -19.47
N LEU A 161 5.89 11.98 -20.03
CA LEU A 161 4.99 10.87 -19.67
C LEU A 161 5.59 9.52 -20.07
N ARG A 162 6.13 9.39 -21.28
CA ARG A 162 6.81 8.16 -21.74
C ARG A 162 7.94 7.76 -20.81
N SER A 163 8.76 8.73 -20.37
CA SER A 163 9.90 8.50 -19.48
C SER A 163 9.45 8.07 -18.09
N ILE A 164 8.40 8.70 -17.53
CA ILE A 164 7.82 8.29 -16.25
C ILE A 164 7.29 6.86 -16.32
N THR A 165 6.50 6.53 -17.36
CA THR A 165 5.96 5.17 -17.54
C THR A 165 7.07 4.14 -17.71
N LEU A 166 8.14 4.48 -18.44
CA LEU A 166 9.30 3.61 -18.62
C LEU A 166 10.03 3.36 -17.29
N VAL A 167 10.31 4.41 -16.52
CA VAL A 167 10.94 4.30 -15.19
C VAL A 167 10.06 3.50 -14.24
N ASP A 168 8.75 3.76 -14.22
CA ASP A 168 7.79 3.05 -13.37
C ASP A 168 7.74 1.55 -13.69
N SER A 169 7.61 1.20 -14.97
CA SER A 169 7.62 -0.20 -15.43
C SER A 169 8.91 -0.92 -15.05
N TYR A 170 10.05 -0.23 -15.22
CA TYR A 170 11.37 -0.77 -14.86
C TYR A 170 11.52 -0.98 -13.36
N VAL A 171 11.15 0.02 -12.55
CA VAL A 171 11.26 -0.02 -11.09
C VAL A 171 10.36 -1.11 -10.51
N LEU A 172 9.10 -1.19 -10.94
CA LEU A 172 8.16 -2.20 -10.46
C LEU A 172 8.59 -3.61 -10.89
N GLY A 173 9.04 -3.79 -12.13
CA GLY A 173 9.59 -5.07 -12.60
C GLY A 173 10.82 -5.49 -11.79
N SER A 174 11.72 -4.56 -11.49
CA SER A 174 12.91 -4.83 -10.67
C SER A 174 12.59 -5.09 -9.20
N ALA A 175 11.60 -4.40 -8.63
CA ALA A 175 11.12 -4.68 -7.27
C ALA A 175 10.47 -6.08 -7.19
N LEU A 176 9.73 -6.49 -8.22
CA LEU A 176 9.15 -7.83 -8.31
C LEU A 176 10.23 -8.92 -8.42
N ASP A 177 11.34 -8.66 -9.12
CA ASP A 177 12.48 -9.59 -9.23
C ASP A 177 13.13 -9.92 -7.87
N VAL A 178 12.96 -9.07 -6.85
CA VAL A 178 13.37 -9.39 -5.47
C VAL A 178 12.59 -10.57 -4.90
N ALA A 179 11.41 -10.93 -5.44
CA ALA A 179 10.71 -12.15 -5.07
C ALA A 179 11.18 -13.40 -5.84
N ALA A 180 12.02 -13.26 -6.86
CA ALA A 180 12.50 -14.38 -7.65
C ALA A 180 13.33 -15.37 -6.80
N PRO A 181 13.41 -16.66 -7.19
CA PRO A 181 14.29 -17.63 -6.57
C PRO A 181 15.76 -17.17 -6.57
N ASP A 182 16.56 -17.69 -5.64
CA ASP A 182 18.01 -17.38 -5.59
C ASP A 182 18.72 -17.75 -6.90
N GLN A 183 18.28 -18.84 -7.53
CA GLN A 183 18.72 -19.29 -8.84
C GLN A 183 17.51 -19.31 -9.80
N PRO A 184 17.21 -18.18 -10.47
CA PRO A 184 16.07 -18.11 -11.38
C PRO A 184 16.31 -18.92 -12.66
N TRP A 185 17.57 -19.05 -13.09
CA TRP A 185 17.98 -19.93 -14.19
C TRP A 185 18.67 -21.17 -13.61
N ARG A 186 18.13 -22.35 -13.92
CA ARG A 186 18.74 -23.63 -13.52
C ARG A 186 19.65 -24.12 -14.63
N HIS A 187 20.80 -24.67 -14.26
CA HIS A 187 21.62 -25.43 -15.20
C HIS A 187 20.83 -26.67 -15.66
N ARG A 188 20.51 -26.73 -16.95
CA ARG A 188 19.81 -27.84 -17.60
C ARG A 188 20.53 -28.20 -18.90
N ALA A 189 20.20 -29.35 -19.48
CA ALA A 189 20.86 -29.86 -20.68
C ALA A 189 20.70 -28.91 -21.90
N GLU A 190 19.67 -28.08 -21.90
CA GLU A 190 19.37 -27.09 -22.94
C GLU A 190 20.20 -25.80 -22.81
N VAL A 191 20.89 -25.59 -21.69
CA VAL A 191 21.72 -24.39 -21.47
C VAL A 191 22.97 -24.48 -22.34
N GLY A 192 23.02 -23.64 -23.38
CA GLY A 192 24.19 -23.51 -24.25
C GLY A 192 25.41 -22.91 -23.53
N PRO A 193 26.62 -23.05 -24.12
CA PRO A 193 27.87 -22.67 -23.47
C PRO A 193 27.96 -21.18 -23.11
N GLU A 194 27.36 -20.29 -23.90
CA GLU A 194 27.37 -18.85 -23.66
C GLU A 194 26.56 -18.47 -22.41
N LEU A 195 25.35 -19.04 -22.28
CA LEU A 195 24.51 -18.83 -21.10
C LEU A 195 25.13 -19.51 -19.87
N ALA A 196 25.69 -20.71 -20.03
CA ALA A 196 26.41 -21.37 -18.94
C ALA A 196 27.54 -20.49 -18.41
N ALA A 197 28.38 -19.93 -19.29
CA ALA A 197 29.46 -19.03 -18.90
C ALA A 197 28.95 -17.76 -18.19
N ALA A 198 27.81 -17.20 -18.65
CA ALA A 198 27.21 -16.05 -17.98
C ALA A 198 26.67 -16.40 -16.58
N LEU A 199 26.04 -17.57 -16.41
CA LEU A 199 25.53 -18.01 -15.10
C LEU A 199 26.63 -18.19 -14.06
N GLU A 200 27.85 -18.58 -14.47
CA GLU A 200 29.02 -18.66 -13.58
C GLU A 200 29.45 -17.29 -13.03
N THR A 201 29.05 -16.18 -13.67
CA THR A 201 29.34 -14.81 -13.20
C THR A 201 28.31 -14.28 -12.20
N GLY A 202 27.20 -15.00 -12.00
CA GLY A 202 26.07 -14.53 -11.21
C GLY A 202 26.39 -14.41 -9.71
N SER A 203 26.00 -13.29 -9.11
CA SER A 203 25.98 -13.11 -7.65
C SER A 203 24.78 -13.86 -7.02
N PRO A 204 24.83 -14.26 -5.75
CA PRO A 204 23.66 -14.70 -5.01
C PRO A 204 22.69 -13.53 -4.70
N LYS A 205 21.52 -13.84 -4.16
CA LYS A 205 20.53 -12.86 -3.69
C LYS A 205 21.00 -12.19 -2.38
N PRO A 206 20.66 -10.90 -2.11
CA PRO A 206 19.95 -9.94 -2.96
C PRO A 206 20.82 -9.28 -4.03
N GLN A 207 22.14 -9.46 -3.96
CA GLN A 207 23.12 -8.75 -4.78
C GLN A 207 22.84 -8.86 -6.29
N ARG A 208 22.42 -10.04 -6.78
CA ARG A 208 21.99 -10.21 -8.18
C ARG A 208 20.92 -9.21 -8.63
N ALA A 209 19.87 -9.04 -7.83
CA ALA A 209 18.74 -8.18 -8.19
C ALA A 209 19.13 -6.70 -8.10
N ASP A 210 20.03 -6.36 -7.17
CA ASP A 210 20.55 -5.00 -7.02
C ASP A 210 21.53 -4.64 -8.15
N ASP A 211 22.45 -5.54 -8.50
CA ASP A 211 23.39 -5.38 -9.62
C ASP A 211 22.64 -5.19 -10.94
N ALA A 212 21.64 -6.04 -11.20
CA ALA A 212 20.79 -5.93 -12.39
C ALA A 212 20.00 -4.61 -12.41
N PHE A 213 19.50 -4.16 -11.24
CA PHE A 213 18.79 -2.90 -11.12
C PHE A 213 19.68 -1.68 -11.44
N GLU A 214 20.87 -1.60 -10.85
CA GLU A 214 21.78 -0.48 -11.08
C GLU A 214 22.29 -0.48 -12.53
N PHE A 215 22.61 -1.65 -13.09
CA PHE A 215 23.01 -1.78 -14.49
C PHE A 215 21.90 -1.27 -15.43
N GLY A 216 20.67 -1.76 -15.28
CA GLY A 216 19.56 -1.37 -16.15
C GLY A 216 19.14 0.09 -15.94
N LEU A 217 19.23 0.63 -14.72
CA LEU A 217 18.95 2.05 -14.44
C LEU A 217 19.95 2.95 -15.17
N ALA A 218 21.24 2.61 -15.13
CA ALA A 218 22.27 3.34 -15.85
C ALA A 218 22.05 3.30 -17.38
N VAL A 219 21.67 2.14 -17.93
CA VAL A 219 21.35 1.98 -19.36
C VAL A 219 20.12 2.82 -19.74
N LEU A 220 19.04 2.70 -18.97
CA LEU A 220 17.77 3.40 -19.20
C LEU A 220 17.98 4.91 -19.19
N LEU A 221 18.60 5.44 -18.13
CA LEU A 221 18.86 6.87 -18.04
C LEU A 221 19.75 7.33 -19.19
N ARG A 222 20.80 6.58 -19.55
CA ARG A 222 21.66 6.91 -20.71
C ARG A 222 20.85 7.04 -21.99
N GLY A 223 19.92 6.13 -22.25
CA GLY A 223 19.09 6.12 -23.44
C GLY A 223 18.08 7.27 -23.54
N LEU A 224 17.73 7.92 -22.42
CA LEU A 224 16.74 8.99 -22.39
C LEU A 224 17.26 10.38 -22.81
N GLY A 225 18.59 10.61 -22.90
CA GLY A 225 19.15 11.92 -23.30
C GLY A 225 20.40 12.31 -22.55
#